data_AF-A0A7C1F8Z2-F1
#
_entry.id   AF-A0A7C1F8Z2-F1
#
_cell.length_a   1.000
_cell.length_b   1.000
_cell.length_c   1.000
_cell.angle_alpha   90.00
_cell.angle_beta   90.00
_cell.angle_gamma   90.00
#
_symmetry.space_group_name_H-M   'P 1'
#
loop_
_entity.id
_entity.type
_entity.pdbx_description
1 polymer ?
#
loop_
_entity_poly.entity_id
_entity_poly.type
_entity_poly.pdbx_seq_one_letter_code
_entity_poly.pdbx_strand_id
1 'polypeptide(L)'
;MNDDCTKLDWKPVLLVKVTRLPFGDTHTGLSVKRLYLAQHPDGILRADWTLPADERFLPLVQLTGWKPERDIPFVLSVQYQRGSSSHSAAAIPTGTWVLPYDDAHYRLYERVRLTIHAILEQVEKAPTKAQTLHMLTRWMI
;
A
#
# COMPACT_ATOMS: atom_id res chain seq x y z
N MET A 1 -25.82 13.64 9.38
CA MET A 1 -25.40 14.49 8.25
C MET A 1 -25.05 13.56 7.11
N ASN A 2 -25.62 13.79 5.93
CA ASN A 2 -25.33 12.97 4.76
C ASN A 2 -24.06 13.58 4.15
N ASP A 3 -22.90 13.15 4.65
CA ASP A 3 -21.61 13.69 4.20
C ASP A 3 -21.32 13.12 2.81
N ASP A 4 -21.89 13.79 1.81
CA ASP A 4 -21.66 13.52 0.40
C ASP A 4 -20.17 13.68 0.09
N CYS A 5 -19.45 12.55 0.12
CA CYS A 5 -18.02 12.49 -0.09
C CYS A 5 -17.63 12.56 -1.58
N THR A 6 -18.60 12.63 -2.51
CA THR A 6 -18.33 12.66 -3.95
C THR A 6 -17.59 13.93 -4.37
N LYS A 7 -17.76 15.02 -3.62
CA LYS A 7 -17.16 16.34 -3.89
C LYS A 7 -15.76 16.54 -3.33
N LEU A 8 -15.22 15.56 -2.61
CA LEU A 8 -13.87 15.66 -2.06
C LEU A 8 -12.82 15.61 -3.17
N ASP A 9 -11.65 16.21 -2.92
CA ASP A 9 -10.48 16.12 -3.80
C ASP A 9 -9.85 14.72 -3.70
N TRP A 10 -10.42 13.78 -4.44
CA TRP A 10 -9.95 12.40 -4.49
C TRP A 10 -8.70 12.24 -5.35
N LYS A 11 -7.60 11.90 -4.69
CA LYS A 11 -6.30 11.69 -5.32
C LYS A 11 -6.08 10.20 -5.59
N PRO A 12 -5.77 9.80 -6.83
CA PRO A 12 -5.31 8.45 -7.09
C PRO A 12 -3.91 8.28 -6.48
N VAL A 13 -3.72 7.23 -5.68
CA VAL A 13 -2.45 6.97 -5.00
C VAL A 13 -1.95 5.55 -5.24
N LEU A 14 -0.64 5.41 -5.13
CA LEU A 14 0.06 4.13 -5.08
C LEU A 14 0.62 3.93 -3.67
N LEU A 15 0.19 2.85 -3.01
CA LEU A 15 0.72 2.40 -1.74
C LEU A 15 1.82 1.37 -1.99
N VAL A 16 3.00 1.63 -1.43
CA VAL A 16 4.15 0.73 -1.49
C VAL A 16 4.66 0.46 -0.07
N LYS A 17 4.71 -0.81 0.33
CA LYS A 17 5.20 -1.21 1.64
C LYS A 17 6.07 -2.44 1.53
N VAL A 18 7.31 -2.35 2.02
CA VAL A 18 8.14 -3.53 2.25
C VAL A 18 7.60 -4.29 3.46
N THR A 19 7.33 -5.58 3.30
CA THR A 19 6.83 -6.45 4.37
C THR A 19 8.00 -7.07 5.13
N ARG A 20 7.82 -7.29 6.43
CA ARG A 20 8.76 -7.99 7.31
C ARG A 20 8.05 -9.20 7.92
N LEU A 21 8.81 -10.26 8.22
CA LEU A 21 8.27 -11.35 9.03
C LEU A 21 7.92 -10.86 10.43
N PRO A 22 6.83 -11.35 11.05
CA PRO A 22 6.71 -11.26 12.49
C PRO A 22 7.90 -12.03 13.09
N PHE A 23 8.64 -11.37 13.99
CA PHE A 23 9.82 -11.91 14.70
C PHE A 23 11.11 -12.09 13.88
N GLY A 24 11.24 -11.47 12.70
CA GLY A 24 12.48 -11.47 11.92
C GLY A 24 12.99 -10.06 11.60
N ASP A 25 14.30 -9.89 11.57
CA ASP A 25 14.95 -8.61 11.20
C ASP A 25 15.02 -8.40 9.68
N THR A 26 14.54 -9.36 8.88
CA THR A 26 14.67 -9.35 7.42
C THR A 26 13.40 -8.87 6.71
N HIS A 27 13.63 -8.08 5.67
CA HIS A 27 12.59 -7.69 4.71
C HIS A 27 12.27 -8.90 3.82
N THR A 28 10.99 -9.25 3.69
CA THR A 28 10.55 -10.52 3.09
C THR A 28 9.68 -10.37 1.86
N GLY A 29 9.21 -9.16 1.55
CA GLY A 29 8.36 -8.97 0.39
C GLY A 29 7.98 -7.52 0.14
N LEU A 30 7.14 -7.33 -0.86
CA LEU A 30 6.67 -6.04 -1.32
C LEU A 30 5.16 -6.08 -1.46
N SER A 31 4.45 -5.22 -0.73
CA SER A 31 3.03 -4.97 -0.91
C SER A 31 2.84 -3.73 -1.77
N VAL A 32 2.02 -3.86 -2.80
CA VAL A 32 1.72 -2.79 -3.77
C VAL A 32 0.21 -2.74 -3.94
N LYS A 33 -0.39 -1.57 -3.71
CA LYS A 33 -1.84 -1.37 -3.87
C LYS A 33 -2.13 -0.01 -4.46
N ARG A 34 -3.11 0.06 -5.37
CA ARG A 34 -3.68 1.32 -5.89
C ARG A 34 -5.05 1.55 -5.26
N LEU A 35 -5.37 2.81 -4.98
CA LEU A 35 -6.66 3.25 -4.43
C LEU A 35 -6.79 4.78 -4.54
N TYR A 36 -7.93 5.32 -4.11
CA TYR A 36 -8.13 6.77 -4.00
C TYR A 36 -8.13 7.21 -2.54
N LEU A 37 -7.50 8.35 -2.26
CA LEU A 37 -7.51 9.00 -0.95
C LEU A 37 -8.05 10.43 -1.05
N ALA A 38 -8.81 10.85 -0.05
CA ALA A 38 -9.26 12.23 0.08
C ALA A 38 -9.18 12.69 1.53
N GLN A 39 -8.92 13.99 1.72
CA GLN A 39 -8.98 14.61 3.04
C GLN A 39 -10.43 14.96 3.39
N HIS A 40 -10.85 14.53 4.59
CA HIS A 40 -12.16 14.78 5.19
C HIS A 40 -11.93 15.41 6.57
N PRO A 41 -12.88 16.18 7.14
CA PRO A 41 -12.75 16.73 8.50
C PRO A 41 -12.36 15.71 9.58
N ASP A 42 -12.81 14.46 9.44
CA ASP A 42 -12.49 13.38 10.41
C ASP A 42 -11.15 12.66 10.16
N GLY A 43 -10.45 12.98 9.07
CA GLY A 43 -9.18 12.38 8.67
C GLY A 43 -9.13 11.99 7.20
N ILE A 44 -8.28 11.03 6.84
CA ILE A 44 -8.15 10.58 5.45
C ILE A 44 -9.12 9.43 5.16
N LEU A 45 -9.97 9.62 4.15
CA LEU A 45 -10.84 8.60 3.59
C LEU A 45 -10.12 7.82 2.48
N ARG A 46 -10.45 6.54 2.35
CA ARG A 46 -10.08 5.69 1.22
C ARG A 46 -11.32 5.24 0.43
N ALA A 47 -11.15 5.10 -0.87
CA ALA A 47 -12.05 4.43 -1.78
C ALA A 47 -11.28 3.37 -2.57
N ASP A 48 -11.93 2.26 -2.92
CA ASP A 48 -11.31 1.25 -3.77
C ASP A 48 -10.99 1.82 -5.16
N TRP A 49 -9.97 1.26 -5.83
CA TRP A 49 -9.58 1.67 -7.17
C TRP A 49 -10.69 1.50 -8.21
N THR A 50 -11.56 0.50 -8.04
CA THR A 50 -12.65 0.27 -8.98
C THR A 50 -13.91 1.08 -8.67
N LEU A 51 -13.90 1.89 -7.59
CA LEU A 51 -15.07 2.66 -7.18
C LEU A 51 -15.17 3.99 -7.96
N PRO A 52 -16.22 4.18 -8.78
CA PRO A 52 -16.46 5.43 -9.51
C PRO A 52 -16.59 6.64 -8.59
N ALA A 53 -16.27 7.84 -9.09
CA ALA A 53 -16.24 9.05 -8.27
C ALA A 53 -17.62 9.47 -7.73
N ASP A 54 -18.66 9.27 -8.54
CA ASP A 54 -20.07 9.50 -8.22
C ASP A 54 -20.65 8.48 -7.23
N GLU A 55 -19.96 7.35 -7.01
CA GLU A 55 -20.32 6.34 -6.02
C GLU A 55 -19.53 6.46 -4.71
N ARG A 56 -18.72 7.51 -4.54
CA ARG A 56 -17.89 7.71 -3.34
C ARG A 56 -18.69 8.36 -2.22
N PHE A 57 -19.55 7.58 -1.58
CA PHE A 57 -20.31 7.96 -0.39
C PHE A 57 -20.12 6.93 0.74
N LEU A 58 -20.45 7.30 1.97
CA LEU A 58 -20.44 6.36 3.09
C LEU A 58 -21.59 5.34 2.92
N PRO A 59 -21.36 4.02 3.11
CA PRO A 59 -20.19 3.38 3.74
C PRO A 59 -19.15 2.81 2.75
N LEU A 60 -19.28 3.10 1.45
CA LEU A 60 -18.36 2.57 0.41
C LEU A 60 -16.96 3.17 0.53
N VAL A 61 -16.88 4.41 1.01
CA VAL A 61 -15.63 5.04 1.46
C VAL A 61 -15.39 4.77 2.94
N GLN A 62 -14.13 4.67 3.35
CA GLN A 62 -13.79 4.30 4.73
C GLN A 62 -12.68 5.19 5.29
N LEU A 63 -12.78 5.53 6.58
CA LEU A 63 -11.67 6.20 7.27
C LEU A 63 -10.47 5.26 7.35
N THR A 64 -9.29 5.79 7.06
CA THR A 64 -8.03 5.04 7.12
C THR A 64 -7.45 4.98 8.53
N GLY A 65 -7.88 5.87 9.42
CA GLY A 65 -7.27 6.11 10.73
C GLY A 65 -6.13 7.14 10.72
N TRP A 66 -5.68 7.55 9.53
CA TRP A 66 -4.72 8.65 9.35
C TRP A 66 -5.41 9.99 9.62
N LYS A 67 -4.89 10.72 10.62
CA LYS A 67 -5.30 12.08 10.96
C LYS A 67 -4.17 13.07 10.66
N PRO A 68 -4.28 13.94 9.63
CA PRO A 68 -3.20 14.83 9.22
C PRO A 68 -2.67 15.76 10.33
N GLU A 69 -3.53 16.16 11.26
CA GLU A 69 -3.21 17.06 12.37
C GLU A 69 -2.41 16.36 13.48
N ARG A 70 -2.51 15.02 13.58
CA ARG A 70 -1.88 14.20 14.63
C ARG A 70 -0.69 13.40 14.12
N ASP A 71 -0.82 12.82 12.94
CA ASP A 71 0.15 11.88 12.38
C ASP A 71 1.16 12.66 11.53
N ILE A 72 0.93 12.77 10.23
CA ILE A 72 1.74 13.56 9.29
C ILE A 72 0.82 14.26 8.28
N PRO A 73 1.25 15.37 7.67
CA PRO A 73 0.48 16.06 6.65
C PRO A 73 0.14 15.16 5.44
N PHE A 74 -1.06 15.34 4.88
CA PHE A 74 -1.48 14.64 3.66
C PHE A 74 -0.97 15.34 2.40
N VAL A 75 0.35 15.26 2.18
CA VAL A 75 1.04 15.80 1.01
C VAL A 75 1.82 14.67 0.35
N LEU A 76 1.46 14.31 -0.88
CA LEU A 76 2.14 13.25 -1.64
C LEU A 76 3.45 13.79 -2.23
N SER A 77 4.57 13.07 -2.28
CA SER A 77 4.89 11.72 -1.78
C SER A 77 5.26 11.70 -0.30
N VAL A 78 4.71 10.77 0.47
CA VAL A 78 4.95 10.72 1.93
C VAL A 78 4.99 9.29 2.46
N GLN A 79 5.81 9.04 3.48
CA GLN A 79 5.78 7.79 4.23
C GLN A 79 4.86 7.94 5.45
N TYR A 80 3.74 7.20 5.47
CA TYR A 80 2.80 7.23 6.58
C TYR A 80 3.45 6.75 7.88
N GLN A 81 3.49 7.61 8.90
CA GLN A 81 4.00 7.29 10.23
C GLN A 81 2.90 7.58 11.25
N ARG A 82 2.43 6.55 11.94
CA ARG A 82 1.47 6.70 13.04
C ARG A 82 2.21 6.63 14.36
N GLY A 83 2.00 7.62 15.23
CA GLY A 83 2.49 7.59 16.62
C GLY A 83 1.94 6.37 17.38
N SER A 84 2.74 5.82 18.29
CA SER A 84 2.53 4.55 18.99
C SER A 84 1.30 4.49 19.93
N SER A 85 0.53 5.58 20.07
CA SER A 85 -0.42 5.76 21.16
C SER A 85 -1.87 5.36 20.88
N SER A 86 -2.21 4.79 19.71
CA SER A 86 -3.62 4.45 19.42
C SER A 86 -3.83 3.01 18.95
N HIS A 87 -4.68 2.27 19.67
CA HIS A 87 -5.00 0.85 19.44
C HIS A 87 -6.09 0.61 18.36
N SER A 88 -6.48 1.62 17.58
CA SER A 88 -7.42 1.43 16.47
C SER A 88 -6.72 0.85 15.25
N ALA A 89 -7.28 -0.19 14.64
CA ALA A 89 -6.78 -0.75 13.39
C ALA A 89 -6.73 0.34 12.29
N ALA A 90 -5.54 0.74 11.86
CA ALA A 90 -5.38 1.62 10.71
C ALA A 90 -5.51 0.79 9.42
N ALA A 91 -6.25 1.28 8.44
CA ALA A 91 -6.37 0.63 7.13
C ALA A 91 -5.08 0.74 6.30
N ILE A 92 -4.22 1.72 6.63
CA ILE A 92 -2.89 1.90 6.06
C ILE A 92 -1.85 1.61 7.15
N PRO A 93 -0.98 0.61 7.00
CA PRO A 93 0.04 0.32 8.00
C PRO A 93 1.11 1.42 8.08
N THR A 94 1.61 1.71 9.28
CA THR A 94 2.81 2.56 9.49
C THR A 94 3.98 2.10 8.63
N GLY A 95 4.77 3.04 8.11
CA GLY A 95 5.90 2.82 7.20
C GLY A 95 5.51 2.62 5.73
N THR A 96 4.22 2.68 5.37
CA THR A 96 3.76 2.61 3.97
C THR A 96 4.09 3.91 3.26
N TRP A 97 4.74 3.83 2.10
CA TRP A 97 4.87 4.97 1.18
C TRP A 97 3.56 5.19 0.44
N VAL A 98 3.08 6.42 0.47
CA VAL A 98 1.90 6.91 -0.25
C VAL A 98 2.40 7.85 -1.33
N LEU A 99 2.33 7.39 -2.57
CA LEU A 99 2.86 8.10 -3.74
C LEU A 99 1.70 8.57 -4.63
N PRO A 100 1.88 9.62 -5.44
CA PRO A 100 0.97 9.90 -6.55
C PRO A 100 0.87 8.67 -7.46
N TYR A 101 -0.33 8.33 -7.91
CA TYR A 101 -0.49 7.23 -8.86
C TYR A 101 0.12 7.60 -10.21
N ASP A 102 0.95 6.69 -10.72
CA ASP A 102 1.43 6.66 -12.09
C ASP A 102 1.38 5.20 -12.56
N ASP A 103 0.86 4.97 -13.77
CA ASP A 103 0.62 3.62 -14.27
C ASP A 103 1.94 2.88 -14.58
N ALA A 104 2.97 3.59 -15.05
CA ALA A 104 4.27 2.99 -15.31
C ALA A 104 4.95 2.56 -14.01
N HIS A 105 4.92 3.41 -12.97
CA HIS A 105 5.38 3.07 -11.63
C HIS A 105 4.61 1.89 -11.05
N TYR A 106 3.27 1.89 -11.14
CA TYR A 106 2.45 0.79 -10.66
C TYR A 106 2.84 -0.53 -11.33
N ARG A 107 2.91 -0.57 -12.67
CA ARG A 107 3.32 -1.78 -13.41
C ARG A 107 4.72 -2.26 -13.03
N LEU A 108 5.65 -1.33 -12.80
CA LEU A 108 7.00 -1.68 -12.38
C LEU A 108 7.00 -2.34 -10.99
N TYR A 109 6.39 -1.70 -9.98
CA TYR A 109 6.29 -2.25 -8.63
C TYR A 109 5.53 -3.57 -8.61
N GLU A 110 4.48 -3.70 -9.41
CA GLU A 110 3.71 -4.93 -9.55
C GLU A 110 4.54 -6.07 -10.12
N ARG A 111 5.32 -5.80 -11.17
CA ARG A 111 6.24 -6.79 -11.76
C ARG A 111 7.31 -7.22 -10.76
N VAL A 112 7.87 -6.28 -10.01
CA VAL A 112 8.84 -6.59 -8.94
C VAL A 112 8.19 -7.47 -7.87
N ARG A 113 6.99 -7.12 -7.40
CA ARG A 113 6.24 -7.92 -6.41
C ARG A 113 6.04 -9.36 -6.90
N LEU A 114 5.54 -9.52 -8.13
CA LEU A 114 5.29 -10.85 -8.70
C LEU A 114 6.59 -11.65 -8.89
N THR A 115 7.68 -10.99 -9.25
CA THR A 115 9.00 -11.63 -9.40
C THR A 115 9.52 -12.12 -8.05
N ILE A 116 9.45 -11.29 -7.00
CA ILE A 116 9.84 -11.70 -5.64
C ILE A 116 8.99 -12.90 -5.19
N HIS A 117 7.67 -12.84 -5.38
CA HIS A 117 6.78 -13.94 -5.00
C HIS A 117 7.11 -15.24 -5.74
N ALA A 118 7.30 -15.19 -7.05
CA ALA A 118 7.65 -16.36 -7.86
C ALA A 118 8.99 -16.98 -7.45
N ILE A 119 9.99 -16.15 -7.12
CA ILE A 119 11.28 -16.63 -6.60
C ILE A 119 11.09 -17.38 -5.29
N LEU A 120 10.38 -16.78 -4.33
CA LEU A 120 10.13 -17.37 -3.02
C LEU A 120 9.35 -18.69 -3.13
N GLU A 121 8.30 -18.73 -3.96
CA GLU A 121 7.50 -19.92 -4.20
C GLU A 121 8.32 -21.07 -4.83
N GLN A 122 9.24 -20.73 -5.74
CA GLN A 122 10.14 -21.72 -6.34
C GLN A 122 11.15 -22.27 -5.33
N VAL A 123 11.68 -21.42 -4.45
CA VAL A 123 12.57 -21.83 -3.35
C VAL A 123 11.83 -22.73 -2.37
N GLU A 124 10.59 -22.39 -2.01
CA GLU A 124 9.74 -23.21 -1.13
C GLU A 124 9.49 -24.61 -1.71
N LYS A 125 9.15 -24.69 -3.00
CA LYS A 125 8.81 -25.96 -3.66
C LYS A 125 10.01 -26.84 -3.99
N ALA A 126 11.16 -26.24 -4.36
CA ALA A 126 12.27 -26.98 -4.94
C ALA A 126 13.63 -26.29 -4.71
N PRO A 127 14.10 -26.17 -3.45
CA PRO A 127 15.24 -25.31 -3.10
C PRO A 127 16.56 -25.75 -3.75
N THR A 128 16.74 -27.04 -4.02
CA THR A 128 18.01 -27.62 -4.51
C THR A 128 18.01 -27.95 -6.01
N LYS A 129 16.91 -27.71 -6.73
CA LYS A 129 16.87 -28.00 -8.18
C LYS A 129 17.75 -27.00 -8.94
N ALA A 130 18.45 -27.49 -9.97
CA ALA A 130 19.32 -26.68 -10.81
C ALA A 130 18.64 -25.41 -11.36
N GLN A 131 17.36 -25.51 -11.72
CA GLN A 131 16.55 -24.37 -12.16
C GLN A 131 16.42 -23.28 -11.08
N THR A 132 16.18 -23.67 -9.82
CA THR A 132 16.08 -22.74 -8.69
C THR A 132 17.42 -22.06 -8.45
N LEU A 133 18.52 -22.81 -8.45
CA LEU A 133 19.86 -22.26 -8.27
C LEU A 133 20.20 -21.24 -9.37
N HIS A 134 19.91 -21.57 -10.64
CA HIS A 134 20.14 -20.66 -11.76
C HIS A 134 19.30 -19.37 -11.66
N MET A 135 18.02 -19.49 -11.29
CA MET A 135 17.14 -18.34 -11.06
C MET A 135 17.69 -17.42 -9.96
N LEU A 136 18.17 -17.98 -8.85
CA LEU A 136 18.76 -17.21 -7.75
C LEU A 136 20.05 -16.49 -8.18
N THR A 137 20.94 -17.17 -8.92
CA THR A 137 22.16 -16.54 -9.44
C THR A 137 21.84 -15.36 -10.37
N ARG A 138 20.85 -15.51 -11.26
CA ARG A 138 20.44 -14.43 -12.17
C ARG A 138 19.89 -13.20 -11.44
N TRP A 139 19.30 -13.39 -10.28
CA TRP A 139 18.73 -12.28 -9.50
C TRP A 139 19.79 -11.47 -8.72
N MET A 140 20.97 -12.05 -8.49
CA MET A 140 22.06 -11.40 -7.76
C MET A 140 23.00 -10.54 -8.64
N ILE A 141 22.90 -10.66 -9.97
CA ILE A 141 23.70 -9.94 -10.96
C ILE A 141 22.88 -8.75 -11.48
#